data_AF-A0A937VS07-F1
#
_entry.id   AF-A0A937VS07-F1
#
_cell.length_a   1.000
_cell.length_b   1.000
_cell.length_c   1.000
_cell.angle_alpha   90.00
_cell.angle_beta   90.00
_cell.angle_gamma   90.00
#
_symmetry.space_group_name_H-M   'P 1'
#
loop_
_entity.id
_entity.type
_entity.pdbx_description
1 polymer ?
#
loop_
_entity_poly.entity_id
_entity_poly.type
_entity_poly.pdbx_seq_one_letter_code
_entity_poly.pdbx_strand_id
1 'polypeptide(L)'
;MKFIKKWFKQNKKVLKFTLLVFVVWQILIAVVIALGVKYFPTSNQYLYTEKQIVNPSWLWSRANFDGIHYLDIARRGYGVYQQAFFPLYPKLIAFLTPVFGGQALVAGWVISLVCFYFSLFFFYKLLALDFSERITKRTLFYLLVFPTTFFFTTVYTEALFFLLIIGSFYLARTK
;
A
#
# COMPACT_ATOMS: atom_id res chain seq x y z
N MET A 1 17.19 23.50 5.39
CA MET A 1 15.84 23.84 4.88
C MET A 1 15.77 24.24 3.39
N LYS A 2 16.79 24.89 2.80
CA LYS A 2 16.80 25.30 1.37
C LYS A 2 16.76 24.11 0.39
N PHE A 3 17.47 23.01 0.69
CA PHE A 3 17.51 21.80 -0.15
C PHE A 3 16.14 21.14 -0.32
N ILE A 4 15.43 20.91 0.79
CA ILE A 4 14.09 20.30 0.80
C ILE A 4 13.11 21.11 -0.06
N LYS A 5 13.08 22.45 0.13
CA LYS A 5 12.23 23.34 -0.68
C LYS A 5 12.57 23.26 -2.17
N LYS A 6 13.86 23.19 -2.53
CA LYS A 6 14.32 23.04 -3.92
C LYS A 6 13.86 21.70 -4.51
N TRP A 7 14.01 20.60 -3.78
CA TRP A 7 13.58 19.27 -4.21
C TRP A 7 12.07 19.19 -4.46
N PHE A 8 11.26 19.73 -3.55
CA PHE A 8 9.80 19.79 -3.74
C PHE A 8 9.43 20.65 -4.95
N LYS A 9 10.11 21.79 -5.15
CA LYS A 9 9.86 22.65 -6.31
C LYS A 9 10.15 21.91 -7.62
N GLN A 10 11.24 21.16 -7.69
CA GLN A 10 11.64 20.36 -8.86
C GLN A 10 10.67 19.22 -9.15
N ASN A 11 10.15 18.56 -8.12
CA ASN A 11 9.27 17.39 -8.27
C ASN A 11 7.77 17.72 -8.18
N LYS A 12 7.40 19.01 -8.05
CA LYS A 12 6.01 19.46 -7.80
C LYS A 12 5.00 18.91 -8.80
N LYS A 13 5.33 18.93 -10.11
CA LYS A 13 4.42 18.44 -11.17
C LYS A 13 4.17 16.94 -11.02
N VAL A 14 5.24 16.17 -10.80
CA VAL A 14 5.17 14.71 -10.63
C VAL A 14 4.41 14.34 -9.36
N LEU A 15 4.77 14.95 -8.22
CA LEU A 15 4.11 14.72 -6.94
C LEU A 15 2.60 15.01 -7.01
N LYS A 16 2.19 16.10 -7.66
CA LYS A 16 0.77 16.43 -7.85
C LYS A 16 0.07 15.40 -8.71
N PHE A 17 0.69 15.00 -9.83
CA PHE A 17 0.11 14.01 -10.74
C PHE A 17 -0.04 12.64 -10.06
N THR A 18 1.00 12.13 -9.41
CA THR A 18 0.96 10.83 -8.74
C THR A 18 0.02 10.84 -7.54
N LEU A 19 -0.09 11.97 -6.83
CA LEU A 19 -1.06 12.14 -5.74
C LEU A 19 -2.50 12.13 -6.27
N LEU A 20 -2.79 12.89 -7.33
CA LEU A 20 -4.11 12.91 -7.95
C LEU A 20 -4.54 11.50 -8.34
N VAL A 21 -3.67 10.80 -9.06
CA VAL A 21 -3.95 9.45 -9.57
C VAL A 21 -4.09 8.45 -8.42
N PHE A 22 -3.25 8.54 -7.39
CA PHE A 22 -3.37 7.75 -6.17
C PHE A 22 -4.72 7.97 -5.47
N VAL A 23 -5.12 9.23 -5.27
CA VAL A 23 -6.40 9.58 -4.60
C VAL A 23 -7.59 9.07 -5.42
N VAL A 24 -7.59 9.28 -6.74
CA VAL A 24 -8.63 8.75 -7.64
C VAL A 24 -8.74 7.23 -7.48
N TRP A 25 -7.60 6.52 -7.46
CA TRP A 25 -7.60 5.07 -7.24
C TRP A 25 -8.15 4.66 -5.87
N GLN A 26 -7.78 5.37 -4.80
CA GLN A 26 -8.31 5.10 -3.46
C GLN A 26 -9.84 5.29 -3.40
N ILE A 27 -10.35 6.33 -4.06
CA ILE A 27 -11.79 6.58 -4.15
C ILE A 27 -12.48 5.45 -4.92
N LEU A 28 -11.94 5.03 -6.07
CA LEU A 28 -12.49 3.92 -6.86
C LEU A 28 -12.56 2.62 -6.05
N ILE A 29 -11.46 2.27 -5.35
CA ILE A 29 -11.45 1.09 -4.48
C ILE A 29 -12.43 1.22 -3.32
N ALA A 30 -12.53 2.40 -2.69
CA ALA A 30 -13.50 2.63 -1.62
C ALA A 30 -14.95 2.48 -2.11
N VAL A 31 -15.26 2.95 -3.32
CA VAL A 31 -16.58 2.76 -3.95
C VAL A 31 -16.84 1.28 -4.22
N VAL A 32 -15.88 0.54 -4.78
CA VAL A 32 -16.01 -0.90 -5.02
C VAL A 32 -16.24 -1.66 -3.71
N ILE A 33 -15.51 -1.34 -2.64
CA ILE A 33 -15.71 -1.94 -1.31
C ILE A 33 -17.10 -1.59 -0.76
N ALA A 34 -17.54 -0.34 -0.87
CA ALA A 34 -18.85 0.09 -0.37
C ALA A 34 -20.01 -0.60 -1.11
N LEU A 35 -19.91 -0.72 -2.45
CA LEU A 35 -20.85 -1.49 -3.26
C LEU A 35 -20.80 -2.97 -2.90
N GLY A 36 -19.60 -3.52 -2.71
CA GLY A 36 -19.38 -4.90 -2.26
C GLY A 36 -20.13 -5.21 -0.96
N VAL A 37 -19.92 -4.38 0.07
CA VAL A 37 -20.57 -4.49 1.38
C VAL A 37 -22.09 -4.31 1.29
N LYS A 38 -22.57 -3.42 0.40
CA LYS A 38 -24.00 -3.14 0.25
C LYS A 38 -24.77 -4.26 -0.47
N TYR A 39 -24.18 -4.83 -1.51
CA TYR A 39 -24.90 -5.72 -2.43
C TYR A 39 -24.58 -7.21 -2.24
N PHE A 40 -23.44 -7.56 -1.63
CA PHE A 40 -23.06 -8.96 -1.43
C PHE A 40 -23.20 -9.36 0.04
N PRO A 41 -23.76 -10.55 0.33
CA PRO A 41 -23.85 -11.05 1.68
C PRO A 41 -22.45 -11.29 2.25
N THR A 42 -22.17 -10.73 3.42
CA THR A 42 -20.92 -11.00 4.15
C THR A 42 -21.10 -12.29 4.94
N SER A 43 -20.24 -13.27 4.72
CA SER A 43 -20.21 -14.50 5.52
C SER A 43 -19.32 -14.29 6.73
N ASN A 44 -19.85 -14.58 7.92
CA ASN A 44 -19.06 -14.63 9.16
C ASN A 44 -18.28 -15.95 9.31
N GLN A 45 -18.34 -16.84 8.32
CA GLN A 45 -17.73 -18.18 8.39
C GLN A 45 -16.23 -18.20 8.06
N TYR A 46 -15.59 -17.05 7.86
CA TYR A 46 -14.14 -17.03 7.68
C TYR A 46 -13.43 -17.37 9.00
N LEU A 47 -12.48 -18.31 8.94
CA LEU A 47 -11.75 -18.92 10.08
C LEU A 47 -11.06 -17.93 11.04
N TYR A 48 -10.94 -16.65 10.66
CA TYR A 48 -10.30 -15.60 11.45
C TYR A 48 -11.23 -14.43 11.80
N THR A 49 -12.53 -14.52 11.48
CA THR A 49 -13.51 -13.45 11.70
C THR A 49 -13.87 -13.28 13.19
N GLU A 50 -13.71 -14.33 13.99
CA GLU A 50 -14.31 -14.38 15.34
C GLU A 50 -13.58 -13.60 16.43
N LYS A 51 -12.33 -13.13 16.25
CA LYS A 51 -11.59 -12.54 17.39
C LYS A 51 -11.38 -11.04 17.36
N GLN A 52 -11.43 -10.36 16.23
CA GLN A 52 -11.37 -8.89 16.18
C GLN A 52 -12.01 -8.37 14.89
N ILE A 53 -13.33 -8.29 14.86
CA ILE A 53 -13.99 -7.36 13.92
C ILE A 53 -13.50 -5.97 14.33
N VAL A 54 -12.48 -5.45 13.65
CA VAL A 54 -12.11 -4.05 13.79
C VAL A 54 -13.30 -3.28 13.26
N ASN A 55 -14.08 -2.72 14.19
CA ASN A 55 -15.13 -1.79 13.86
C ASN A 55 -14.41 -0.47 13.49
N PRO A 56 -14.51 0.01 12.24
CA PRO A 56 -15.53 -0.32 11.25
C PRO A 56 -15.16 -1.46 10.26
N SER A 57 -16.15 -2.28 9.89
CA SER A 57 -15.99 -3.46 9.03
C SER A 57 -15.34 -3.20 7.66
N TRP A 58 -15.49 -1.99 7.10
CA TRP A 58 -14.81 -1.61 5.86
C TRP A 58 -13.29 -1.56 6.01
N LEU A 59 -12.78 -1.28 7.21
CA LEU A 59 -11.34 -1.26 7.49
C LEU A 59 -10.78 -2.68 7.53
N TRP A 60 -11.56 -3.63 8.05
CA TRP A 60 -11.20 -5.06 8.03
C TRP A 60 -10.97 -5.60 6.61
N SER A 61 -11.72 -5.09 5.63
CA SER A 61 -11.52 -5.48 4.21
C SER A 61 -10.09 -5.24 3.71
N ARG A 62 -9.32 -4.36 4.38
CA ARG A 62 -7.94 -4.06 4.06
C ARG A 62 -6.95 -5.10 4.57
N ALA A 63 -7.34 -6.02 5.43
CA ALA A 63 -6.45 -7.03 6.02
C ALA A 63 -6.99 -8.46 5.86
N ASN A 64 -7.90 -8.70 4.92
CA ASN A 64 -8.45 -10.02 4.63
C ASN A 64 -7.36 -11.03 4.23
N PHE A 65 -7.68 -12.33 4.34
CA PHE A 65 -6.81 -13.45 3.98
C PHE A 65 -5.46 -13.37 4.70
N ASP A 66 -4.37 -13.29 3.94
CA ASP A 66 -3.00 -13.33 4.46
C ASP A 66 -2.62 -12.09 5.25
N GLY A 67 -3.39 -10.99 5.11
CA GLY A 67 -3.21 -9.79 5.92
C GLY A 67 -3.23 -10.06 7.43
N ILE A 68 -4.02 -11.05 7.84
CA ILE A 68 -4.16 -11.46 9.24
C ILE A 68 -2.85 -12.04 9.77
N HIS A 69 -2.11 -12.80 8.97
CA HIS A 69 -0.82 -13.35 9.38
C HIS A 69 0.21 -12.24 9.63
N TYR A 70 0.26 -11.20 8.79
CA TYR A 70 1.14 -10.06 9.03
C TYR A 70 0.78 -9.30 10.32
N LEU A 71 -0.52 -9.09 10.57
CA LEU A 71 -0.98 -8.45 11.81
C LEU A 71 -0.69 -9.29 13.05
N ASP A 72 -0.81 -10.61 12.91
CA ASP A 72 -0.56 -11.54 13.99
C ASP A 72 0.92 -11.57 14.39
N ILE A 73 1.80 -11.71 13.39
CA ILE A 73 3.26 -11.65 13.59
C ILE A 73 3.67 -10.31 14.20
N ALA A 74 3.07 -9.20 13.75
CA ALA A 74 3.35 -7.88 14.30
C ALA A 74 2.96 -7.74 15.78
N ARG A 75 1.93 -8.45 16.24
CA ARG A 75 1.42 -8.37 17.62
C ARG A 75 2.08 -9.36 18.56
N ARG A 76 2.33 -10.59 18.08
CA ARG A 76 2.69 -11.74 18.92
C ARG A 76 4.00 -12.41 18.53
N GLY A 77 4.63 -11.97 17.44
CA GLY A 77 5.78 -12.67 16.84
C GLY A 77 5.33 -13.88 16.02
N TYR A 78 6.30 -14.62 15.48
CA TYR A 78 6.04 -15.76 14.62
C TYR A 78 5.40 -16.93 15.40
N GLY A 79 4.29 -17.42 14.88
CA GLY A 79 3.63 -18.65 15.32
C GLY A 79 3.73 -19.78 14.29
N VAL A 80 2.84 -20.76 14.43
CA VAL A 80 2.76 -21.93 13.55
C VAL A 80 2.23 -21.53 12.17
N TYR A 81 2.78 -22.12 11.10
CA TYR A 81 2.41 -21.88 9.69
C TYR A 81 2.63 -20.46 9.18
N GLN A 82 3.51 -19.68 9.82
CA GLN A 82 3.85 -18.32 9.42
C GLN A 82 5.26 -18.18 8.81
N GLN A 83 5.95 -19.29 8.55
CA GLN A 83 7.34 -19.31 8.07
C GLN A 83 7.51 -18.69 6.67
N ALA A 84 6.43 -18.62 5.87
CA ALA A 84 6.46 -18.01 4.54
C ALA A 84 6.44 -16.46 4.56
N PHE A 85 6.12 -15.85 5.71
CA PHE A 85 5.98 -14.39 5.82
C PHE A 85 7.30 -13.74 6.19
N PHE A 86 7.82 -12.87 5.33
CA PHE A 86 9.11 -12.21 5.54
C PHE A 86 9.03 -11.16 6.66
N PRO A 87 10.11 -10.97 7.46
CA PRO A 87 10.01 -10.26 8.73
C PRO A 87 9.93 -8.74 8.63
N LEU A 88 10.35 -8.14 7.51
CA LEU A 88 10.46 -6.68 7.41
C LEU A 88 9.10 -5.99 7.56
N TYR A 89 8.09 -6.45 6.82
CA TYR A 89 6.77 -5.84 6.83
C TYR A 89 6.06 -5.94 8.20
N PRO A 90 5.93 -7.11 8.86
CA PRO A 90 5.32 -7.18 10.18
C PRO A 90 6.14 -6.45 11.26
N LYS A 91 7.48 -6.37 11.14
CA LYS A 91 8.30 -5.54 12.04
C LYS A 91 7.99 -4.05 11.89
N LEU A 92 7.81 -3.56 10.66
CA LEU A 92 7.39 -2.17 10.42
C LEU A 92 6.00 -1.89 11.01
N ILE A 93 5.06 -2.84 10.85
CA ILE A 93 3.74 -2.75 11.48
C ILE A 93 3.88 -2.64 13.00
N ALA A 94 4.61 -3.56 13.63
CA ALA A 94 4.82 -3.58 15.08
C ALA A 94 5.43 -2.27 15.58
N PHE A 95 6.45 -1.76 14.89
CA PHE A 95 7.13 -0.51 15.21
C PHE A 95 6.22 0.72 15.12
N LEU A 96 5.34 0.78 14.11
CA LEU A 96 4.45 1.93 13.90
C LEU A 96 3.11 1.82 14.64
N THR A 97 2.75 0.63 15.14
CA THR A 97 1.51 0.38 15.87
C THR A 97 1.26 1.36 17.04
N PRO A 98 2.26 1.74 17.88
CA PRO A 98 2.06 2.72 18.95
C PRO A 98 1.65 4.12 18.44
N VAL A 99 2.13 4.53 17.27
CA VAL A 99 1.79 5.83 16.66
C VAL A 99 0.30 5.91 16.31
N PHE A 100 -0.33 4.76 16.03
CA PHE A 100 -1.75 4.64 15.73
C PHE A 100 -2.57 4.14 16.92
N GLY A 101 -2.11 4.40 18.15
CA GLY A 101 -2.86 4.06 19.37
C GLY A 101 -3.04 2.55 19.58
N GLY A 102 -2.06 1.73 19.17
CA GLY A 102 -2.12 0.28 19.32
C GLY A 102 -2.84 -0.45 18.16
N GLN A 103 -3.31 0.28 17.15
CA GLN A 103 -4.07 -0.30 16.04
C GLN A 103 -3.15 -0.81 14.93
N ALA A 104 -2.67 -2.05 15.06
CA ALA A 104 -1.78 -2.68 14.08
C ALA A 104 -2.36 -2.71 12.64
N LEU A 105 -3.68 -2.86 12.50
CA LEU A 105 -4.34 -2.83 11.18
C LEU A 105 -4.15 -1.46 10.52
N VAL A 106 -4.45 -0.38 11.24
CA VAL A 106 -4.27 0.99 10.74
C VAL A 106 -2.80 1.23 10.38
N ALA A 107 -1.87 0.79 11.23
CA ALA A 107 -0.44 0.90 10.95
C ALA A 107 -0.06 0.19 9.64
N GLY A 108 -0.44 -1.08 9.47
CA GLY A 108 -0.17 -1.84 8.24
C GLY A 108 -0.80 -1.22 6.99
N TRP A 109 -2.05 -0.77 7.10
CA TRP A 109 -2.75 -0.13 5.99
C TRP A 109 -2.06 1.18 5.58
N VAL A 110 -1.72 2.04 6.54
CA VAL A 110 -1.00 3.29 6.28
C VAL A 110 0.38 3.03 5.68
N ILE A 111 1.11 2.02 6.17
CA ILE A 111 2.40 1.61 5.58
C ILE A 111 2.21 1.25 4.10
N SER A 112 1.22 0.42 3.76
CA SER A 112 0.95 0.04 2.37
C SER A 112 0.57 1.25 1.51
N LEU A 113 -0.30 2.14 2.00
CA LEU A 113 -0.69 3.36 1.29
C LEU A 113 0.50 4.28 1.00
N VAL A 114 1.35 4.50 2.00
CA VAL A 114 2.55 5.32 1.87
C VAL A 114 3.53 4.67 0.89
N CYS A 115 3.77 3.37 1.02
CA CYS A 115 4.65 2.64 0.11
C CYS A 115 4.14 2.67 -1.32
N PHE A 116 2.83 2.51 -1.53
CA PHE A 116 2.24 2.55 -2.85
C PHE A 116 2.31 3.95 -3.47
N TYR A 117 2.02 5.01 -2.71
CA TYR A 117 2.17 6.38 -3.20
C TYR A 117 3.62 6.66 -3.66
N PHE A 118 4.60 6.31 -2.83
CA PHE A 118 6.00 6.49 -3.21
C PHE A 118 6.43 5.57 -4.35
N SER A 119 5.85 4.38 -4.46
CA SER A 119 6.08 3.50 -5.62
C SER A 119 5.64 4.16 -6.91
N LEU A 120 4.44 4.76 -6.95
CA LEU A 120 3.96 5.50 -8.13
C LEU A 120 4.88 6.68 -8.45
N PHE A 121 5.36 7.39 -7.44
CA PHE A 121 6.31 8.49 -7.61
C PHE A 121 7.63 8.03 -8.21
N PHE A 122 8.30 7.04 -7.61
CA PHE A 122 9.58 6.55 -8.11
C PHE A 122 9.43 5.81 -9.44
N PHE A 123 8.31 5.13 -9.68
CA PHE A 123 8.07 4.46 -10.95
C PHE A 123 7.89 5.46 -12.08
N TYR A 124 7.15 6.55 -11.84
CA TYR A 124 7.08 7.66 -12.79
C TYR A 124 8.48 8.20 -13.08
N LYS A 125 9.29 8.45 -12.03
CA LYS A 125 10.63 9.02 -12.17
C LYS A 125 11.58 8.09 -12.92
N LEU A 126 11.50 6.78 -12.68
CA LEU A 126 12.29 5.77 -13.37
C LEU A 126 11.92 5.67 -14.86
N LEU A 127 10.63 5.60 -15.18
CA LEU A 127 10.16 5.56 -16.56
C LEU A 127 10.52 6.83 -17.33
N ALA A 128 10.44 7.99 -16.68
CA ALA A 128 10.78 9.27 -17.28
C ALA A 128 12.28 9.43 -17.62
N LEU A 129 13.14 8.48 -17.22
CA LEU A 129 14.55 8.46 -17.66
C LEU A 129 14.67 8.02 -19.13
N ASP A 130 13.78 7.13 -19.60
CA ASP A 130 13.89 6.50 -20.93
C ASP A 130 12.71 6.81 -21.85
N PHE A 131 11.57 7.19 -21.28
CA PHE A 131 10.31 7.28 -22.02
C PHE A 131 9.70 8.67 -21.93
N SER A 132 8.94 9.01 -22.97
CA SER A 132 8.16 10.26 -22.99
C SER A 132 7.14 10.33 -21.85
N GLU A 133 6.74 11.56 -21.50
CA GLU A 133 5.70 11.81 -20.49
C GLU A 133 4.39 11.07 -20.84
N ARG A 134 4.06 10.93 -22.12
CA ARG A 134 2.85 10.22 -22.58
C ARG A 134 2.92 8.73 -22.27
N ILE A 135 4.05 8.08 -22.56
CA ILE A 135 4.24 6.64 -22.27
C ILE A 135 4.22 6.42 -20.76
N THR A 136 4.98 7.22 -20.00
CA THR A 136 5.04 7.14 -18.54
C THR A 136 3.64 7.20 -17.90
N LYS A 137 2.82 8.17 -18.29
CA LYS A 137 1.45 8.31 -17.77
C LYS A 137 0.55 7.13 -18.14
N ARG A 138 0.65 6.60 -19.36
CA ARG A 138 -0.10 5.42 -19.80
C ARG A 138 0.30 4.18 -19.01
N THR A 139 1.59 3.96 -18.78
CA THR A 139 2.08 2.84 -17.98
C THR A 139 1.55 2.91 -16.55
N LEU A 140 1.56 4.08 -15.92
CA LEU A 140 0.95 4.26 -14.59
C LEU A 140 -0.56 3.98 -14.60
N PHE A 141 -1.26 4.44 -15.63
CA PHE A 141 -2.68 4.14 -15.79
C PHE A 141 -2.93 2.64 -15.91
N TYR A 142 -2.16 1.93 -16.76
CA TYR A 142 -2.26 0.48 -16.92
C TYR A 142 -1.94 -0.29 -15.65
N LEU A 143 -0.92 0.15 -14.89
CA LEU A 143 -0.66 -0.39 -13.56
C LEU A 143 -1.91 -0.27 -12.69
N LEU A 144 -2.55 0.90 -12.64
CA LEU A 144 -3.67 1.12 -11.72
C LEU A 144 -4.91 0.33 -12.09
N VAL A 145 -5.27 0.25 -13.37
CA VAL A 145 -6.44 -0.53 -13.80
C VAL A 145 -6.19 -2.04 -13.78
N PHE A 146 -4.94 -2.48 -13.56
CA PHE A 146 -4.64 -3.89 -13.44
C PHE A 146 -5.37 -4.49 -12.23
N PRO A 147 -6.07 -5.64 -12.39
CA PRO A 147 -6.95 -6.17 -11.35
C PRO A 147 -6.29 -6.38 -10.00
N THR A 148 -4.99 -6.68 -9.93
CA THR A 148 -4.29 -6.98 -8.67
C THR A 148 -3.73 -5.73 -7.97
N THR A 149 -3.87 -4.53 -8.53
CA THR A 149 -3.31 -3.30 -7.94
C THR A 149 -3.94 -2.95 -6.59
N PHE A 150 -5.14 -3.47 -6.28
CA PHE A 150 -5.71 -3.27 -4.95
C PHE A 150 -4.84 -3.86 -3.83
N PHE A 151 -4.03 -4.90 -4.09
CA PHE A 151 -3.08 -5.48 -3.12
C PHE A 151 -2.01 -4.48 -2.67
N PHE A 152 -1.74 -3.43 -3.45
CA PHE A 152 -0.88 -2.33 -2.99
C PHE A 152 -1.54 -1.44 -1.92
N THR A 153 -2.84 -1.61 -1.67
CA THR A 153 -3.64 -0.78 -0.75
C THR A 153 -4.21 -1.56 0.43
N THR A 154 -3.80 -2.82 0.57
CA THR A 154 -4.16 -3.74 1.67
C THR A 154 -2.92 -4.04 2.53
N VAL A 155 -3.12 -4.67 3.69
CA VAL A 155 -2.07 -5.06 4.65
C VAL A 155 -1.28 -6.25 4.10
N TYR A 156 -0.44 -5.96 3.11
CA TYR A 156 0.27 -6.91 2.28
C TYR A 156 1.67 -6.33 1.94
N THR A 157 2.61 -7.20 1.63
CA THR A 157 4.01 -6.84 1.34
C THR A 157 4.23 -6.13 0.01
N GLU A 158 3.27 -6.22 -0.90
CA GLU A 158 3.41 -5.94 -2.32
C GLU A 158 3.77 -4.48 -2.55
N ALA A 159 3.17 -3.55 -1.80
CA ALA A 159 3.48 -2.13 -1.91
C ALA A 159 4.90 -1.80 -1.45
N LEU A 160 5.33 -2.42 -0.35
CA LEU A 160 6.68 -2.27 0.17
C LEU A 160 7.71 -2.88 -0.79
N PHE A 161 7.46 -4.10 -1.26
CA PHE A 161 8.32 -4.79 -2.21
C PHE A 161 8.49 -4.00 -3.50
N PHE A 162 7.38 -3.50 -4.06
CA PHE A 162 7.42 -2.71 -5.29
C PHE A 162 8.16 -1.39 -5.09
N LEU A 163 7.96 -0.69 -3.97
CA LEU A 163 8.72 0.51 -3.62
C LEU A 163 10.23 0.23 -3.57
N LEU A 164 10.62 -0.84 -2.88
CA LEU A 164 12.03 -1.17 -2.70
C LEU A 164 12.71 -1.50 -4.03
N ILE A 165 12.05 -2.27 -4.91
CA ILE A 165 12.59 -2.61 -6.24
C ILE A 165 12.72 -1.36 -7.11
N ILE A 166 11.63 -0.61 -7.27
CA ILE A 166 11.62 0.55 -8.16
C ILE A 166 12.55 1.65 -7.63
N GLY A 167 12.56 1.86 -6.31
CA GLY A 167 13.50 2.77 -5.66
C GLY A 167 14.95 2.36 -5.88
N SER A 168 15.26 1.06 -5.77
CA SER A 168 16.61 0.54 -6.03
C SER A 168 17.06 0.80 -7.47
N PHE A 169 16.22 0.49 -8.47
CA PHE A 169 16.56 0.74 -9.87
C PHE A 169 16.66 2.22 -10.20
N TYR A 170 15.76 3.05 -9.66
CA TYR A 170 15.83 4.50 -9.84
C TYR A 170 17.14 5.06 -9.29
N LEU A 171 17.46 4.75 -8.04
CA LEU A 171 18.68 5.23 -7.39
C LEU A 171 19.95 4.68 -8.06
N ALA A 172 19.95 3.45 -8.57
CA ALA A 172 21.08 2.90 -9.30
C ALA A 172 21.38 3.67 -10.61
N ARG A 173 20.36 4.27 -11.23
CA ARG A 173 20.48 4.95 -12.53
C ARG A 173 20.61 6.46 -12.45
N THR A 174 20.38 7.05 -11.27
CA THR A 174 20.50 8.51 -11.05
C THR A 174 21.58 8.86 -10.04
N LYS A 175 22.53 7.95 -9.81
CA LYS A 175 23.76 8.21 -9.05
C LYS A 175 24.76 8.99 -9.89
#